data_AF-R7WE66-F1
#
_entry.id   AF-R7WE66-F1
#
_cell.length_a   1.000
_cell.length_b   1.000
_cell.length_c   1.000
_cell.angle_alpha   90.00
_cell.angle_beta   90.00
_cell.angle_gamma   90.00
#
_symmetry.space_group_name_H-M   'P 1'
#
loop_
_entity.id
_entity.type
_entity.pdbx_description
1 polymer ?
#
loop_
_entity_poly.entity_id
_entity_poly.type
_entity_poly.pdbx_seq_one_letter_code
_entity_poly.pdbx_strand_id
1 'polypeptide(L)'
;MARRRLEAILREARAAHALCRLAVAHRLGTVPAGEASVFVATSAVHRADAMEACRYVIDEIKASVPIWKKEVYDDGEVWKENREFLDRTDAEKKGKPAGGGGCCGSKVRRNSEHASEQSRYAAA
;
A
#
# COMPACT_ATOMS: atom_id res chain seq x y z
N MET A 1 -12.11 5.73 -9.62
CA MET A 1 -12.29 4.32 -9.18
C MET A 1 -11.61 4.04 -7.83
N ALA A 2 -10.48 4.69 -7.54
CA ALA A 2 -9.70 4.52 -6.30
C ALA A 2 -10.52 4.64 -5.00
N ARG A 3 -11.36 5.67 -4.87
CA ARG A 3 -12.19 5.87 -3.68
C ARG A 3 -13.12 4.68 -3.40
N ARG A 4 -13.74 4.12 -4.43
CA ARG A 4 -14.65 2.96 -4.27
C ARG A 4 -13.89 1.72 -3.80
N ARG A 5 -12.69 1.48 -4.35
CA ARG A 5 -11.86 0.34 -3.90
C ARG A 5 -11.36 0.54 -2.47
N LEU A 6 -10.94 1.75 -2.10
CA LEU A 6 -10.63 2.10 -0.71
C LEU A 6 -11.81 1.81 0.22
N GLU A 7 -13.01 2.31 -0.11
CA GLU A 7 -14.22 2.07 0.70
C GLU A 7 -14.53 0.56 0.84
N ALA A 8 -14.30 -0.25 -0.20
CA ALA A 8 -14.45 -1.70 -0.13
C ALA A 8 -13.44 -2.33 0.85
N ILE A 9 -12.16 -1.97 0.76
CA ILE A 9 -11.10 -2.44 1.68
C ILE A 9 -11.45 -2.10 3.13
N LEU A 10 -11.94 -0.88 3.40
CA LEU A 10 -12.36 -0.49 4.75
C LEU A 10 -13.53 -1.33 5.26
N ARG A 11 -14.46 -1.74 4.40
CA ARG A 11 -15.56 -2.65 4.77
C ARG A 11 -15.05 -4.06 5.06
N GLU A 12 -14.19 -4.59 4.19
CA GLU A 12 -13.55 -5.90 4.35
C GLU A 12 -12.76 -5.96 5.67
N ALA A 13 -11.94 -4.95 5.96
CA ALA A 13 -11.17 -4.85 7.21
C ALA A 13 -12.07 -4.84 8.47
N ARG A 14 -13.21 -4.13 8.42
CA ARG A 14 -14.16 -4.08 9.54
C ARG A 14 -14.93 -5.39 9.73
N ALA A 15 -15.11 -6.17 8.68
CA ALA A 15 -15.73 -7.48 8.77
C ALA A 15 -14.75 -8.54 9.32
N ALA A 16 -13.46 -8.40 9.02
CA ALA A 16 -12.43 -9.35 9.43
C ALA A 16 -11.87 -9.09 10.85
N HIS A 17 -11.92 -7.85 11.35
CA HIS A 17 -11.27 -7.46 12.62
C HIS A 17 -12.21 -6.66 13.54
N ALA A 18 -12.08 -6.84 14.86
CA ALA A 18 -12.89 -6.15 15.87
C ALA A 18 -12.42 -4.70 16.12
N LEU A 19 -12.69 -3.79 15.18
CA LEU A 19 -12.21 -2.41 15.20
C LEU A 19 -13.19 -1.40 15.85
N CYS A 20 -12.67 -0.50 16.68
CA CYS A 20 -13.40 0.67 17.18
C CYS A 20 -13.46 1.78 16.12
N ARG A 21 -12.31 2.16 15.57
CA ARG A 21 -12.18 3.20 14.52
C ARG A 21 -11.14 2.77 13.48
N LEU A 22 -11.38 3.17 12.24
CA LEU A 22 -10.47 2.98 11.11
C LEU A 22 -10.56 4.24 10.24
N ALA A 23 -9.41 4.82 9.91
CA ALA A 23 -9.27 5.98 9.05
C ALA A 23 -8.13 5.77 8.05
N VAL A 24 -8.34 6.20 6.80
CA VAL A 24 -7.35 6.15 5.73
C VAL A 24 -7.35 7.48 5.01
N ALA A 25 -6.17 8.01 4.73
CA ALA A 25 -5.97 9.16 3.88
C ALA A 25 -4.84 8.88 2.88
N HIS A 26 -5.01 9.33 1.65
CA HIS A 26 -3.97 9.25 0.62
C HIS A 26 -3.86 10.61 -0.08
N ARG A 27 -2.65 11.15 -0.14
CA ARG A 27 -2.36 12.41 -0.82
C ARG A 27 -2.28 12.18 -2.33
N LEU A 28 -2.78 13.13 -3.11
CA LEU A 28 -2.65 13.15 -4.57
C LEU A 28 -1.86 14.39 -4.99
N GLY A 29 -1.38 14.40 -6.23
CA GLY A 29 -0.52 15.47 -6.75
C GLY A 29 0.93 15.32 -6.29
N THR A 30 1.64 16.43 -6.21
CA THR A 30 3.06 16.46 -5.86
C THR A 30 3.28 16.30 -4.36
N VAL A 31 4.18 15.39 -4.00
CA VAL A 31 4.57 15.06 -2.64
C VAL A 31 6.09 15.12 -2.53
N PRO A 32 6.66 16.01 -1.71
CA PRO A 32 8.09 16.03 -1.45
C PRO A 32 8.56 14.71 -0.84
N ALA A 33 9.80 14.32 -1.09
CA ALA A 33 10.35 13.14 -0.44
C ALA A 33 10.51 13.34 1.07
N GLY A 34 10.46 12.22 1.78
CA GLY A 34 10.36 12.21 3.23
C GLY A 34 8.95 12.48 3.76
N GLU A 35 8.02 12.99 2.94
CA GLU A 35 6.65 13.23 3.38
C GLU A 35 5.73 12.01 3.24
N ALA A 36 4.74 11.93 4.13
CA ALA A 36 3.73 10.88 4.12
C ALA A 36 2.77 11.05 2.92
N SER A 37 2.76 10.05 2.04
CA SER A 37 1.82 9.95 0.92
C SER A 37 0.53 9.22 1.29
N VAL A 38 0.59 8.28 2.25
CA VAL A 38 -0.54 7.49 2.72
C VAL A 38 -0.50 7.38 4.24
N PHE A 39 -1.68 7.41 4.85
CA PHE A 39 -1.90 7.28 6.27
C PHE A 39 -3.00 6.25 6.53
N VAL A 40 -2.76 5.35 7.47
CA VAL A 40 -3.72 4.37 7.96
C VAL A 40 -3.69 4.42 9.48
N ALA A 41 -4.85 4.57 10.10
CA ALA A 41 -5.00 4.52 11.54
C ALA A 41 -6.13 3.57 11.93
N THR A 42 -5.83 2.66 12.85
CA THR A 42 -6.75 1.68 13.41
C THR A 42 -6.77 1.81 14.93
N SER A 43 -7.93 1.50 15.51
CA SER A 43 -8.08 1.32 16.96
C SER A 43 -9.00 0.13 17.21
N ALA A 44 -8.69 -0.62 18.25
CA ALA A 44 -9.42 -1.81 18.66
C ALA A 44 -9.26 -2.01 20.18
N VAL A 45 -10.13 -2.84 20.75
CA VAL A 45 -10.04 -3.21 22.18
C VAL A 45 -8.75 -3.98 22.46
N HIS A 46 -8.36 -4.86 21.53
CA HIS A 46 -7.12 -5.62 21.61
C HIS A 46 -6.13 -5.16 20.55
N ARG A 47 -4.86 -4.99 20.96
CA ARG A 47 -3.79 -4.51 20.07
C ARG A 47 -3.60 -5.38 18.83
N ALA A 48 -3.87 -6.69 18.94
CA ALA A 48 -3.71 -7.64 17.83
C ALA A 48 -4.61 -7.25 16.65
N ASP A 49 -5.90 -7.00 16.89
CA ASP A 49 -6.85 -6.58 15.86
C ASP A 49 -6.44 -5.26 15.19
N ALA A 50 -5.99 -4.27 15.99
CA ALA A 50 -5.57 -2.98 15.45
C ALA A 50 -4.32 -3.12 14.56
N MET A 51 -3.32 -3.89 15.01
CA MET A 51 -2.07 -4.09 14.28
C MET A 51 -2.29 -4.90 13.00
N GLU A 52 -3.07 -5.97 13.08
CA GLU A 52 -3.40 -6.82 11.94
C GLU A 52 -4.21 -6.07 10.89
N ALA A 53 -5.26 -5.34 11.31
CA ALA A 53 -6.06 -4.54 10.40
C ALA A 53 -5.25 -3.42 9.73
N CYS A 54 -4.33 -2.77 10.45
CA CYS A 54 -3.49 -1.72 9.87
C CYS A 54 -2.62 -2.30 8.74
N ARG A 55 -1.98 -3.45 9.01
CA ARG A 55 -1.19 -4.17 8.02
C ARG A 55 -2.03 -4.61 6.83
N TYR A 56 -3.18 -5.24 7.07
CA TYR A 56 -4.10 -5.67 6.02
C TYR A 56 -4.49 -4.50 5.11
N VAL A 57 -4.91 -3.37 5.70
CA VAL A 57 -5.38 -2.21 4.93
C VAL A 57 -4.27 -1.63 4.06
N ILE A 58 -3.04 -1.46 4.57
CA ILE A 58 -1.95 -0.90 3.76
C ILE A 58 -1.54 -1.84 2.62
N ASP A 59 -1.50 -3.16 2.88
CA ASP A 59 -1.16 -4.18 1.89
C ASP A 59 -2.22 -4.20 0.77
N GLU A 60 -3.52 -4.16 1.12
CA GLU A 60 -4.62 -4.11 0.15
C GLU A 60 -4.64 -2.82 -0.69
N ILE A 61 -4.28 -1.69 -0.07
CA ILE A 61 -4.17 -0.41 -0.79
C ILE A 61 -3.09 -0.51 -1.87
N LYS A 62 -1.91 -1.02 -1.52
CA LYS A 62 -0.80 -1.19 -2.46
C LYS A 62 -1.11 -2.22 -3.54
N ALA A 63 -1.83 -3.28 -3.19
CA ALA A 63 -2.14 -4.36 -4.11
C ALA A 63 -3.29 -4.06 -5.08
N SER A 64 -4.27 -3.21 -4.73
CA SER A 64 -5.52 -3.14 -5.51
C SER A 64 -6.09 -1.75 -5.76
N VAL A 65 -5.63 -0.71 -5.06
CA VAL A 65 -6.15 0.64 -5.28
C VAL A 65 -5.45 1.26 -6.50
N PRO A 66 -6.20 1.74 -7.51
CA PRO A 66 -5.64 2.35 -8.72
C PRO A 66 -5.08 3.76 -8.43
N ILE A 67 -3.93 3.80 -7.75
CA ILE A 67 -3.12 4.99 -7.49
C ILE A 67 -1.70 4.70 -7.96
N TRP A 68 -1.18 5.55 -8.83
CA TRP A 68 0.17 5.43 -9.40
C TRP A 68 1.08 6.52 -8.86
N LYS A 69 2.33 6.13 -8.61
CA LYS A 69 3.41 7.03 -8.20
C LYS A 69 4.30 7.29 -9.42
N LYS A 70 4.51 8.55 -9.77
CA LYS A 70 5.54 9.00 -10.69
C LYS A 70 6.68 9.63 -9.89
N GLU A 71 7.87 9.07 -9.99
CA GLU A 71 9.07 9.66 -9.41
C GLU A 71 9.64 10.64 -10.44
N VAL A 72 9.86 11.88 -10.01
CA VAL A 72 10.40 12.98 -10.83
C VAL A 72 11.79 13.29 -10.31
N TYR A 73 12.77 13.22 -11.21
CA TYR A 73 14.18 13.47 -10.99
C TYR A 73 14.64 14.62 -11.90
N ASP A 74 15.83 15.18 -11.67
CA ASP A 74 16.38 16.24 -12.54
C ASP A 74 16.63 15.76 -13.98
N ASP A 75 16.87 14.46 -14.17
CA ASP A 75 17.21 13.83 -15.45
C ASP A 75 16.03 13.09 -16.11
N GLY A 76 14.86 13.04 -15.48
CA GLY A 76 13.69 12.41 -16.08
C GLY A 76 12.57 12.06 -15.10
N GLU A 77 11.56 11.35 -15.62
CA GLU A 77 10.40 10.94 -14.84
C GLU A 77 10.08 9.45 -15.08
N VAL A 78 9.83 8.70 -14.02
CA VAL A 78 9.56 7.26 -14.07
C VAL A 78 8.28 6.92 -13.33
N TRP A 79 7.40 6.14 -13.97
CA TRP A 79 6.24 5.57 -13.29
C TRP A 79 6.64 4.33 -12.51
N LYS A 80 6.28 4.30 -11.23
CA LYS A 80 6.53 3.19 -10.33
C LYS A 80 5.32 2.28 -10.27
N GLU A 81 5.56 1.01 -10.53
CA GLU A 81 4.59 -0.06 -10.36
C GLU A 81 4.60 -0.59 -8.91
N ASN A 82 3.43 -0.98 -8.41
CA ASN A 82 3.32 -1.65 -7.12
C ASN A 82 3.58 -3.15 -7.32
N ARG A 83 4.61 -3.70 -6.67
CA ARG A 83 4.90 -5.14 -6.74
C ARG A 83 3.75 -5.98 -6.19
N GLU A 84 3.07 -5.47 -5.17
CA GLU A 84 1.96 -6.12 -4.49
C GLU A 84 0.79 -6.41 -5.44
N PHE A 85 0.60 -5.58 -6.47
CA PHE A 85 -0.37 -5.83 -7.53
C PHE A 85 0.07 -7.01 -8.42
N LEU A 86 1.34 -7.01 -8.84
CA LEU A 86 1.90 -8.07 -9.69
C LEU A 86 1.89 -9.42 -8.98
N ASP A 87 2.38 -9.46 -7.74
CA ASP A 87 2.45 -10.66 -6.91
C ASP A 87 1.07 -11.32 -6.77
N ARG A 88 0.01 -10.52 -6.60
CA ARG A 88 -1.36 -11.01 -6.54
C ARG A 88 -1.83 -11.57 -7.88
N THR A 89 -1.64 -10.83 -8.98
CA THR A 89 -2.05 -11.30 -10.30
C THR A 89 -1.32 -12.58 -10.71
N ASP A 90 -0.06 -12.73 -10.30
CA ASP A 90 0.73 -13.94 -10.56
C ASP A 90 0.28 -15.11 -9.69
N ALA A 91 -0.07 -14.88 -8.43
CA ALA A 91 -0.65 -15.89 -7.55
C ALA A 91 -2.02 -16.38 -8.05
N GLU A 92 -2.86 -15.47 -8.55
CA GLU A 92 -4.16 -15.81 -9.15
C GLU A 92 -4.00 -16.65 -10.43
N LYS A 93 -3.04 -16.28 -11.30
CA LYS A 93 -2.74 -17.04 -12.53
C LYS A 93 -2.16 -18.43 -12.25
N LYS A 94 -1.40 -18.59 -11.17
CA LYS A 94 -0.80 -19.88 -10.79
C LYS A 94 -1.79 -20.86 -10.14
N GLY A 95 -3.01 -20.41 -9.80
CA GLY A 95 -3.95 -21.18 -8.99
C GLY A 95 -3.45 -21.33 -7.55
N LYS A 96 -4.35 -21.22 -6.57
CA LYS A 96 -3.99 -21.14 -5.14
C LYS A 96 -3.17 -22.37 -4.69
N PRO A 97 -1.88 -22.24 -4.32
CA PRO A 97 -1.20 -23.31 -3.60
C PRO A 97 -1.76 -23.35 -2.17
N ALA A 98 -2.05 -24.54 -1.68
CA ALA A 98 -2.50 -24.77 -0.32
C ALA A 98 -1.33 -24.61 0.66
N GLY A 99 -1.27 -23.46 1.35
CA GLY A 99 -0.58 -23.29 2.63
C GLY A 99 0.96 -23.28 2.63
N GLY A 100 1.52 -22.66 3.68
CA GLY A 100 2.93 -22.77 4.05
C GLY A 100 3.67 -21.43 4.08
N GLY A 101 3.88 -20.91 5.29
CA GLY A 101 4.56 -19.64 5.54
C GLY A 101 6.07 -19.66 5.28
N GLY A 102 6.64 -18.45 5.23
CA GLY A 102 8.08 -18.22 5.13
C GLY A 102 8.40 -16.77 5.44
N CYS A 103 8.77 -16.53 6.69
CA CYS A 103 9.29 -15.29 7.25
C CYS A 103 10.71 -15.04 6.71
N CYS A 104 11.04 -13.79 6.33
CA CYS A 104 12.33 -13.28 5.84
C CYS A 104 12.66 -13.43 4.34
N GLY A 105 12.30 -12.40 3.57
CA GLY A 105 13.05 -12.00 2.37
C GLY A 105 14.12 -10.97 2.73
N SER A 106 15.36 -11.20 2.31
CA SER A 106 16.53 -10.35 2.56
C SER A 106 16.31 -8.92 2.06
N LYS A 107 16.47 -7.93 2.95
CA LYS A 107 16.47 -6.50 2.57
C LYS A 107 17.69 -6.21 1.70
N VAL A 108 17.50 -6.15 0.38
CA VAL A 108 18.46 -5.52 -0.52
C VAL A 108 18.52 -4.03 -0.17
N ARG A 109 19.65 -3.59 0.37
CA ARG A 109 19.97 -2.17 0.54
C ARG A 109 20.27 -1.61 -0.85
N ARG A 110 19.38 -0.80 -1.40
CA ARG A 110 19.71 0.08 -2.53
C ARG A 110 20.30 1.36 -1.95
N ASN A 111 21.51 1.70 -2.38
CA ASN A 111 22.17 2.95 -2.03
C ASN A 111 21.28 4.13 -2.43
N SER A 112 21.06 5.03 -1.47
CA SER A 112 20.37 6.29 -1.64
C SER A 112 21.36 7.31 -2.18
N GLU A 113 21.44 7.44 -3.51
CA GLU A 113 22.13 8.57 -4.13
C GLU A 113 21.06 9.53 -4.65
N HIS A 114 20.97 10.64 -3.92
CA HIS A 114 20.48 11.96 -4.31
C HIS A 114 19.51 12.02 -5.51
N ALA A 115 18.24 11.75 -5.23
CA ALA A 115 17.17 12.25 -6.06
C ALA A 115 16.81 13.65 -5.56
N SER A 116 16.73 14.64 -6.45
CA SER A 116 15.96 15.85 -6.22
C SER A 116 14.49 15.43 -6.25
N GLU A 117 13.85 15.50 -5.08
CA GLU A 117 13.13 14.32 -4.58
C GLU A 117 11.62 14.58 -4.54
N GLN A 118 10.91 14.54 -5.68
CA GLN A 118 9.45 14.73 -5.69
C GLN A 118 8.71 13.55 -6.31
N SER A 119 7.63 13.14 -5.65
CA SER A 119 6.74 12.08 -6.10
C SER A 119 5.38 12.64 -6.47
N ARG A 120 4.92 12.39 -7.70
CA ARG A 120 3.57 12.76 -8.14
C ARG A 120 2.64 11.56 -8.08
N TYR A 121 1.55 11.68 -7.35
CA TYR A 121 0.54 10.63 -7.22
C TYR A 121 -0.72 10.98 -8.00
N ALA A 122 -1.16 10.06 -8.85
CA ALA A 122 -2.41 10.17 -9.61
C ALA A 122 -3.32 8.99 -9.28
N ALA A 123 -4.64 9.24 -9.20
CA ALA A 123 -5.65 8.23 -8.99
C ALA A 123 -6.53 8.09 -10.24
N ALA A 124 -6.91 6.86 -10.60
CA ALA A 124 -7.94 6.59 -11.62
C ALA A 124 -9.28 6.18 -11.00
#